data_AF-A0A941ED60-F1
#
_entry.id   AF-A0A941ED60-F1
#
_cell.length_a   1.000
_cell.length_b   1.000
_cell.length_c   1.000
_cell.angle_alpha   90.00
_cell.angle_beta   90.00
_cell.angle_gamma   90.00
#
_symmetry.space_group_name_H-M   'P 1'
#
loop_
_entity.id
_entity.type
_entity.pdbx_description
1 polymer ?
#
loop_
_entity_poly.entity_id
_entity_poly.type
_entity_poly.pdbx_seq_one_letter_code
_entity_poly.pdbx_strand_id
1 'polypeptide(L)' 'MTQTPNPQPRTSDAPARIFLLDDHEVVRRGIKDLLEVEGEFEVVGEASTAAEALARVPALRP' A
#
# COMPACT_ATOMS: atom_id res chain seq x y z
N MET A 1 -8.30 7.25 36.88
CA MET A 1 -7.87 6.31 35.82
C MET A 1 -7.51 7.16 34.61
N THR A 2 -6.25 7.58 34.52
CA THR A 2 -5.74 8.43 33.45
C THR A 2 -5.30 7.52 32.31
N GLN A 3 -6.12 7.38 31.26
CA GLN A 3 -5.64 6.81 30.02
C GLN A 3 -4.83 7.91 29.32
N THR A 4 -3.50 7.82 29.42
CA THR A 4 -2.59 8.57 28.56
C THR A 4 -2.95 8.23 27.11
N PRO A 5 -3.30 9.22 26.26
CA PRO A 5 -3.42 8.94 24.84
C PRO A 5 -2.03 8.56 24.34
N ASN A 6 -1.89 7.33 23.87
CA ASN A 6 -0.66 6.84 23.26
C ASN A 6 -0.49 7.57 21.92
N PRO A 7 0.54 8.41 21.72
CA PRO A 7 0.80 8.98 20.41
C PRO A 7 1.42 7.89 19.52
N GLN A 8 0.58 7.26 18.70
CA GLN A 8 1.06 6.42 17.60
C GLN A 8 1.84 7.31 16.59
N PRO A 9 2.82 6.74 15.88
CA PRO A 9 3.97 7.47 15.31
C PRO A 9 3.56 8.55 14.30
N ARG A 10 4.29 9.67 14.35
CA ARG A 10 4.27 10.74 13.35
C ARG A 10 4.58 10.15 11.98
N THR A 11 3.60 9.95 11.12
CA THR A 11 3.89 9.61 9.73
C THR A 11 4.29 10.90 9.00
N SER A 12 5.45 10.86 8.38
CA SER A 12 5.95 11.84 7.42
C SER A 12 4.83 12.30 6.48
N ASP A 13 4.89 13.55 6.03
CA ASP A 13 3.96 14.25 5.14
C ASP A 13 3.75 13.59 3.74
N ALA A 14 4.21 12.35 3.55
CA ALA A 14 4.18 11.59 2.32
C ALA A 14 3.36 10.29 2.48
N PRO A 15 2.56 9.91 1.46
CA PRO A 15 1.74 8.70 1.48
C PRO A 15 2.59 7.43 1.66
N ALA A 16 2.02 6.45 2.36
CA ALA A 16 2.61 5.13 2.47
C ALA A 16 2.51 4.39 1.13
N ARG A 17 3.64 3.86 0.67
CA ARG A 17 3.76 3.24 -0.66
C ARG A 17 3.39 1.76 -0.57
N ILE A 18 2.53 1.30 -1.47
CA ILE A 18 1.97 -0.05 -1.46
C ILE A 18 2.19 -0.73 -2.82
N PHE A 19 2.50 -2.03 -2.78
CA PHE A 19 2.54 -2.89 -3.95
C PHE A 19 1.46 -3.98 -3.84
N LEU A 20 0.62 -4.13 -4.87
CA LEU A 20 -0.47 -5.10 -4.87
C LEU A 20 -0.07 -6.38 -5.61
N LEU A 21 -0.25 -7.53 -4.97
CA LEU A 21 -0.10 -8.86 -5.58
C LEU A 21 -1.39 -9.64 -5.37
N ASP A 22 -2.09 -9.89 -6.46
CA ASP A 22 -3.30 -10.71 -6.50
C ASP A 22 -3.45 -11.19 -7.94
N ASP A 23 -3.90 -12.41 -8.18
CA ASP A 23 -4.05 -12.97 -9.52
C ASP A 23 -5.32 -12.43 -10.25
N HIS A 24 -6.23 -11.79 -9.53
CA HIS A 24 -7.51 -11.31 -10.05
C HIS A 24 -7.54 -9.79 -10.26
N GLU A 25 -7.72 -9.38 -11.52
CA GLU A 25 -7.76 -7.97 -11.91
C GLU A 25 -8.86 -7.16 -11.19
N VAL A 26 -10.06 -7.73 -11.03
CA VAL A 26 -11.19 -7.06 -10.36
C VAL A 26 -10.87 -6.75 -8.90
N VAL A 27 -10.19 -7.67 -8.21
CA VAL A 27 -9.80 -7.51 -6.79
C VAL A 27 -8.73 -6.43 -6.68
N ARG A 28 -7.67 -6.48 -7.51
CA ARG A 28 -6.62 -5.45 -7.52
C ARG A 28 -7.18 -4.06 -7.75
N ARG A 29 -8.09 -3.92 -8.72
CA ARG A 29 -8.70 -2.63 -9.04
C ARG A 29 -9.50 -2.08 -7.86
N GLY A 30 -10.34 -2.91 -7.25
CA GLY A 30 -11.14 -2.50 -6.09
C GLY A 30 -10.30 -2.10 -4.88
N ILE A 31 -9.23 -2.84 -4.60
CA ILE A 31 -8.30 -2.53 -3.50
C ILE A 31 -7.53 -1.24 -3.78
N LYS A 32 -7.03 -1.06 -5.01
CA LYS A 32 -6.33 0.16 -5.40
C LYS A 32 -7.23 1.39 -5.24
N ASP A 33 -8.43 1.34 -5.80
CA ASP A 33 -9.38 2.45 -5.72
C ASP A 33 -9.72 2.76 -4.26
N LEU A 34 -9.83 1.75 -3.38
CA LEU A 34 -10.06 1.94 -1.93
C LEU A 34 -8.87 2.58 -1.19
N LEU A 35 -7.64 2.18 -1.53
CA LEU A 35 -6.43 2.68 -0.87
C LEU A 35 -6.12 4.13 -1.26
N GLU A 36 -6.41 4.53 -2.49
CA GLU A 36 -6.07 5.86 -3.02
C GLU A 36 -7.08 6.97 -2.61
N VAL A 37 -8.22 6.63 -1.98
CA VAL A 37 -9.30 7.61 -1.64
C VAL A 37 -8.83 8.70 -0.68
N GLU A 38 -8.11 8.34 0.38
CA GLU A 38 -7.78 9.24 1.49
C GLU A 38 -6.38 9.86 1.38
N GLY A 39 -5.64 9.57 0.30
CA GLY A 39 -4.29 10.10 0.06
C GLY A 39 -3.24 9.66 1.09
N GLU A 40 -3.60 8.79 2.05
CA GLU A 40 -2.70 8.17 3.01
C GLU A 40 -1.82 7.09 2.36
N PHE A 41 -2.28 6.52 1.24
CA PHE A 41 -1.62 5.45 0.52
C PHE A 41 -1.41 5.78 -0.96
N GLU A 42 -0.30 5.29 -1.51
CA GLU A 42 0.03 5.36 -2.93
C GLU A 42 0.33 3.95 -3.45
N VAL A 43 -0.42 3.49 -4.46
CA VAL A 43 -0.12 2.19 -5.09
C VAL A 43 0.97 2.38 -6.15
N VAL A 44 2.18 1.99 -5.80
CA VAL A 44 3.38 2.18 -6.65
C VAL A 44 3.60 1.05 -7.65
N GLY A 45 2.83 -0.03 -7.55
CA GLY A 45 2.88 -1.12 -8.52
C GLY A 45 1.91 -2.27 -8.22
N GLU A 46 1.74 -3.11 -9.24
CA GLU A 46 0.79 -4.22 -9.24
C GLU A 46 1.42 -5.43 -9.95
N ALA A 47 1.09 -6.65 -9.52
CA ALA A 47 1.46 -7.90 -10.19
C ALA A 47 0.35 -8.95 -10.07
N SER A 48 0.27 -9.82 -11.08
CA SER A 48 -0.64 -10.97 -11.10
C SER A 48 0.00 -12.26 -10.58
N THR A 49 1.33 -12.29 -10.51
CA THR A 49 2.09 -13.46 -10.07
C THR A 49 3.24 -13.08 -9.15
N ALA A 50 3.67 -14.04 -8.33
CA ALA A 50 4.84 -13.86 -7.46
C ALA A 50 6.12 -13.58 -8.27
N ALA A 51 6.27 -14.18 -9.47
CA ALA A 51 7.42 -13.95 -10.33
C ALA A 51 7.50 -12.49 -10.81
N GLU A 52 6.37 -11.92 -11.25
CA GLU A 52 6.27 -10.50 -11.62
C GLU A 52 6.56 -9.59 -10.43
N ALA A 53 6.01 -9.92 -9.25
CA ALA A 53 6.24 -9.15 -8.02
C ALA A 53 7.72 -9.12 -7.63
N LEU A 54 8.38 -10.29 -7.60
CA LEU A 54 9.80 -10.40 -7.25
C LEU A 54 10.71 -9.62 -8.21
N ALA A 55 10.33 -9.49 -9.48
CA ALA A 55 11.07 -8.69 -10.46
C ALA A 55 10.88 -7.18 -10.27
N ARG A 56 9.70 -6.73 -9.80
CA ARG A 56 9.31 -5.32 -9.75
C ARG A 56 9.50 -4.66 -8.39
N VAL A 57 9.25 -5.37 -7.29
CA VAL A 57 9.33 -4.86 -5.92
C VAL A 57 10.68 -4.21 -5.60
N PRO A 58 11.86 -4.78 -5.96
CA PRO A 58 13.15 -4.16 -5.66
C PRO A 58 13.36 -2.79 -6.30
N ALA A 59 12.80 -2.57 -7.49
CA ALA A 59 12.89 -1.31 -8.22
C ALA A 59 11.94 -0.25 -7.63
N LEU A 60 10.77 -0.67 -7.18
CA LEU A 60 9.74 0.22 -6.66
C LEU A 60 9.98 0.60 -5.20
N ARG A 61 10.68 -0.25 -4.43
CA ARG A 61 10.93 -0.05 -2.99
C ARG A 61 9.65 0.39 -2.25
N PRO A 62 8.54 -0.35 -2.40
CA PRO A 62 7.29 -0.04 -1.72
C PRO A 62 7.53 0.04 -0.21
#